data_AF-A0A7W2JZR4-F1
#
_entry.id   AF-A0A7W2JZR4-F1
#
_cell.length_a   1.000
_cell.length_b   1.000
_cell.length_c   1.000
_cell.angle_alpha   90.00
_cell.angle_beta   90.00
_cell.angle_gamma   90.00
#
_symmetry.space_group_name_H-M   'P 1'
#
loop_
_entity.id
_entity.type
_entity.pdbx_description
1 polymer ?
#
loop_
_entity_poly.entity_id
_entity_poly.type
_entity_poly.pdbx_seq_one_letter_code
_entity_poly.pdbx_strand_id
1 'polypeptide(L)'
;MTFRLPRVFDQHYTCPTGHASPDHPSDLDDCTWSCRTCRQPVRITVRDRAGEQFTVERRPARELTDNDQVVYWTGVGLTSGAVLRSELPQGKTAGWYLAVEGCRGEPIDPGQYIARRIA
;
A
#
# COMPACT_ATOMS: atom_id res chain seq x y z
N MET A 1 5.75 14.22 3.28
CA MET A 1 5.70 12.75 3.40
C MET A 1 4.38 12.31 2.79
N THR A 2 4.33 11.15 2.11
CA THR A 2 3.07 10.67 1.56
C THR A 2 2.96 9.17 1.74
N PHE A 3 1.82 8.72 2.26
CA PHE A 3 1.51 7.29 2.36
C PHE A 3 1.14 6.67 1.02
N ARG A 4 1.00 7.48 -0.05
CA ARG A 4 0.83 7.00 -1.41
C ARG A 4 2.19 6.60 -1.97
N LEU A 5 2.42 5.31 -2.13
CA LEU A 5 3.63 4.78 -2.75
C LEU A 5 3.52 4.84 -4.30
N PRO A 6 4.34 5.66 -4.99
CA PRO A 6 4.29 5.79 -6.45
C PRO A 6 4.65 4.48 -7.18
N ARG A 7 4.07 4.28 -8.37
CA ARG A 7 4.31 3.08 -9.19
C ARG A 7 5.73 2.92 -9.70
N VAL A 8 6.54 3.99 -9.68
CA VAL A 8 7.96 3.94 -10.09
C VAL A 8 8.78 2.98 -9.23
N PHE A 9 8.30 2.64 -8.04
CA PHE A 9 8.95 1.65 -7.17
C PHE A 9 8.51 0.21 -7.49
N ASP A 10 7.43 0.01 -8.25
CA ASP A 10 6.89 -1.31 -8.56
C ASP A 10 7.81 -2.04 -9.55
N GLN A 11 8.23 -3.25 -9.19
CA GLN A 11 9.08 -4.12 -10.01
C GLN A 11 8.28 -5.23 -10.67
N HIS A 12 7.50 -5.97 -9.86
CA HIS A 12 6.75 -7.15 -10.32
C HIS A 12 5.38 -7.21 -9.69
N TYR A 13 4.41 -7.73 -10.44
CA TYR A 13 3.05 -8.01 -9.99
C TYR A 13 2.80 -9.52 -10.04
N THR A 14 2.31 -10.08 -8.95
CA THR A 14 2.06 -11.52 -8.82
C THR A 14 0.66 -11.76 -8.30
N CYS A 15 -0.13 -12.52 -9.04
CA CYS A 15 -1.42 -13.01 -8.56
C CYS A 15 -1.19 -14.15 -7.54
N PRO A 16 -1.80 -14.12 -6.35
CA PRO A 16 -1.64 -15.18 -5.35
C PRO A 16 -2.21 -16.54 -5.80
N THR A 17 -3.09 -16.57 -6.81
CA THR A 17 -3.71 -17.79 -7.34
C THR A 17 -3.03 -18.32 -8.61
N GLY A 18 -1.88 -17.75 -9.01
CA GLY A 18 -1.12 -18.24 -10.15
C GLY A 18 -1.69 -17.86 -11.53
N HIS A 19 -2.66 -16.93 -11.59
CA HIS A 19 -3.02 -16.30 -12.87
C HIS A 19 -1.85 -15.47 -13.40
N ALA A 20 -1.61 -15.54 -14.70
CA ALA A 20 -0.32 -15.31 -15.35
C ALA A 20 0.42 -14.01 -14.93
N SER A 21 1.75 -14.14 -14.78
CA SER A 21 2.74 -13.06 -14.72
C SER A 21 4.00 -13.54 -15.47
N PRO A 22 4.67 -12.70 -16.29
CA PRO A 22 5.83 -11.98 -15.76
C PRO A 22 5.94 -10.48 -16.11
N ASP A 23 5.28 -9.95 -17.15
CA ASP A 23 5.59 -8.58 -17.64
C ASP A 23 4.39 -7.79 -18.21
N HIS A 24 3.12 -8.15 -17.91
CA HIS A 24 1.99 -7.37 -18.40
C HIS A 24 0.88 -7.05 -17.39
N PRO A 25 0.35 -5.79 -17.41
CA PRO A 25 -0.76 -5.29 -16.60
C PRO A 25 -2.17 -5.73 -17.08
N SER A 26 -2.29 -6.66 -18.03
CA SER A 26 -3.60 -7.01 -18.62
C SER A 26 -4.59 -7.59 -17.61
N ASP A 27 -4.08 -8.31 -16.61
CA ASP A 27 -4.89 -8.88 -15.54
C ASP A 27 -4.87 -8.03 -14.26
N LEU A 28 -4.18 -6.88 -14.26
CA LEU A 28 -4.25 -5.93 -13.14
C LEU A 28 -5.42 -4.98 -13.34
N ASP A 29 -6.32 -4.95 -12.38
CA ASP A 29 -7.25 -3.85 -12.21
C ASP A 29 -6.53 -2.73 -11.45
N ASP A 30 -6.08 -1.72 -12.19
CA ASP A 30 -5.35 -0.55 -11.68
C ASP A 30 -6.16 0.33 -10.72
N CYS A 31 -7.50 0.22 -10.76
CA CYS A 31 -8.39 0.95 -9.86
C CYS A 31 -8.48 0.25 -8.50
N THR A 32 -8.46 -1.08 -8.50
CA THR A 32 -8.67 -1.88 -7.28
C THR A 32 -7.43 -2.60 -6.76
N TRP A 33 -6.34 -2.58 -7.53
CA TRP A 33 -5.11 -3.34 -7.29
C TRP A 33 -5.35 -4.84 -7.08
N SER A 34 -6.28 -5.38 -7.87
CA SER A 34 -6.66 -6.78 -7.83
C SER A 34 -6.45 -7.46 -9.17
N CYS A 35 -6.34 -8.80 -9.15
CA CYS A 35 -6.36 -9.59 -10.36
C CYS A 35 -7.78 -9.55 -10.97
N ARG A 36 -7.93 -9.19 -12.24
CA ARG A 36 -9.22 -9.13 -12.94
C ARG A 36 -9.94 -10.48 -12.99
N THR A 37 -9.19 -11.57 -12.96
CA THR A 37 -9.69 -12.95 -13.05
C THR A 37 -10.22 -13.47 -11.71
N CYS A 38 -9.39 -13.51 -10.66
CA CYS A 38 -9.80 -14.05 -9.35
C CYS A 38 -10.27 -12.99 -8.34
N ARG A 39 -10.15 -11.70 -8.69
CA ARG A 39 -10.46 -10.55 -7.83
C ARG A 39 -9.66 -10.48 -6.53
N GLN A 40 -8.63 -11.32 -6.39
CA GLN A 40 -7.72 -11.28 -5.25
C GLN A 40 -6.72 -10.12 -5.41
N PRO A 41 -6.33 -9.46 -4.31
CA PRO A 41 -5.27 -8.46 -4.31
C PRO A 41 -3.99 -9.03 -4.95
N VAL A 42 -3.35 -8.22 -5.79
CA VAL A 42 -2.04 -8.61 -6.33
C VAL A 42 -0.94 -8.32 -5.32
N ARG A 43 0.05 -9.21 -5.28
CA ARG A 43 1.30 -8.98 -4.56
C ARG A 43 2.23 -8.19 -5.46
N ILE A 44 2.87 -7.17 -4.89
CA ILE A 44 3.69 -6.22 -5.62
C ILE A 44 5.07 -6.22 -4.97
N THR A 45 6.09 -6.58 -5.73
CA THR A 45 7.47 -6.36 -5.29
C THR A 45 7.81 -4.91 -5.56
N VAL A 46 8.11 -4.15 -4.51
CA VAL A 46 8.55 -2.77 -4.60
C VAL A 46 10.00 -2.66 -4.21
N ARG A 47 10.76 -1.83 -4.92
CA ARG A 47 12.20 -1.65 -4.68
C ARG A 47 12.61 -0.20 -4.90
N ASP A 48 13.49 0.31 -4.05
CA ASP A 48 14.11 1.63 -4.23
C ASP A 48 15.48 1.58 -4.91
N ARG A 49 16.06 2.76 -5.15
CA ARG A 49 17.40 2.89 -5.75
C ARG A 49 18.53 2.42 -4.84
N ALA A 50 18.32 2.42 -3.52
CA ALA A 50 19.29 1.91 -2.55
C ALA A 50 19.30 0.38 -2.51
N GLY A 51 18.27 -0.26 -3.07
CA GLY A 51 18.14 -1.70 -3.16
C GLY A 51 17.19 -2.30 -2.13
N GLU A 52 16.58 -1.47 -1.28
CA GLU A 52 15.62 -1.91 -0.27
C GLU A 52 14.37 -2.44 -0.97
N GLN A 53 13.90 -3.62 -0.55
CA GLN A 53 12.83 -4.35 -1.22
C GLN A 53 11.77 -4.82 -0.25
N PHE A 54 10.51 -4.62 -0.62
CA PHE A 54 9.35 -5.14 0.11
C PHE A 54 8.37 -5.85 -0.82
N THR A 55 7.62 -6.80 -0.27
CA THR A 55 6.43 -7.34 -0.93
C THR A 55 5.21 -6.70 -0.27
N VAL A 56 4.33 -6.11 -1.08
CA VAL A 56 3.16 -5.36 -0.61
C VAL A 56 1.90 -5.76 -1.34
N GLU A 57 0.76 -5.53 -0.71
CA GLU A 57 -0.54 -5.37 -1.37
C GLU A 57 -0.94 -3.90 -1.26
N ARG A 58 -1.61 -3.36 -2.27
CA ARG A 58 -2.22 -2.04 -2.15
C ARG A 58 -3.64 -2.19 -1.62
N ARG A 59 -3.92 -1.55 -0.49
CA ARG A 59 -5.24 -1.59 0.19
C ARG A 59 -5.77 -0.19 0.42
N PRO A 60 -7.09 0.05 0.29
CA PRO A 60 -7.68 1.31 0.74
C PRO A 60 -7.32 1.58 2.20
N ALA A 61 -7.05 2.84 2.53
CA ALA A 61 -6.71 3.25 3.88
C ALA A 61 -7.70 2.75 4.93
N ARG A 62 -8.99 2.76 4.60
CA ARG A 62 -10.06 2.28 5.48
C ARG A 62 -10.04 0.79 5.80
N GLU A 63 -9.29 0.00 5.04
CA GLU A 63 -9.14 -1.44 5.25
C GLU A 63 -7.89 -1.80 6.05
N LEU A 64 -7.03 -0.82 6.37
CA LEU A 64 -5.89 -1.04 7.23
C LEU A 64 -6.33 -1.17 8.69
N THR A 65 -5.69 -2.08 9.40
CA THR A 65 -5.88 -2.29 10.84
C THR A 65 -4.62 -1.96 11.62
N ASP A 66 -4.77 -1.70 12.91
CA ASP A 66 -3.63 -1.50 13.82
C ASP A 66 -2.64 -2.67 13.73
N ASN A 67 -1.35 -2.35 13.76
CA ASN A 67 -0.20 -3.25 13.56
C ASN A 67 0.03 -3.74 12.12
N ASP A 68 -0.82 -3.40 11.15
CA ASP A 68 -0.45 -3.60 9.75
C ASP A 68 0.85 -2.87 9.43
N GLN A 69 1.77 -3.54 8.75
CA GLN A 69 3.00 -2.91 8.29
C GLN A 69 2.72 -2.19 6.97
N VAL A 70 3.05 -0.92 6.86
CA VAL A 70 2.90 -0.15 5.61
C VAL A 70 4.24 0.36 5.12
N VAL A 71 4.45 0.30 3.81
CA VAL A 71 5.66 0.78 3.14
C VAL A 71 5.40 2.17 2.57
N TYR A 72 6.30 3.11 2.84
CA TYR A 72 6.20 4.49 2.37
C TYR A 72 7.57 5.05 1.98
N TRP A 73 7.54 6.12 1.18
CA TRP A 73 8.74 6.81 0.74
C TRP A 73 9.04 8.02 1.63
N THR A 74 10.28 8.08 2.13
CA THR A 74 10.75 9.15 3.03
C THR A 74 11.38 10.34 2.30
N GLY A 75 11.56 10.26 0.98
CA GLY A 75 12.38 11.19 0.21
C GLY A 75 13.76 10.62 -0.13
N VAL A 76 14.32 9.79 0.76
CA VAL A 76 15.65 9.17 0.57
C VAL A 76 15.58 7.71 0.17
N GLY A 77 14.54 6.98 0.60
CA GLY A 77 14.38 5.56 0.33
C GLY A 77 13.03 5.04 0.80
N LEU A 78 12.79 3.76 0.59
CA LEU A 78 11.64 3.07 1.16
C LEU A 78 11.92 2.64 2.59
N THR A 79 10.89 2.69 3.40
CA THR A 79 10.91 2.13 4.76
C THR A 79 9.51 1.62 5.08
N SER A 80 9.37 0.94 6.22
CA SER A 80 8.09 0.46 6.72
C SER A 80 7.86 0.85 8.17
N GLY A 81 6.60 1.04 8.54
CA GLY A 81 6.17 1.27 9.92
C GLY A 81 4.83 0.62 10.21
N ALA A 82 4.58 0.33 11.49
CA ALA A 82 3.30 -0.19 11.94
C ALA A 82 2.21 0.88 11.86
N VAL A 83 1.02 0.53 11.40
CA VAL A 83 -0.19 1.35 11.56
C VAL A 83 -0.49 1.43 13.05
N LEU A 84 -0.44 2.64 13.59
CA LEU A 84 -0.80 2.91 14.98
C LEU A 84 -2.29 3.20 15.13
N ARG A 85 -2.92 3.67 14.04
CA ARG A 85 -4.32 4.02 13.98
C ARG A 85 -4.78 4.19 12.53
N SER A 86 -5.91 3.60 12.17
CA SER A 86 -6.60 3.85 10.89
C SER A 86 -8.10 3.92 11.15
N GLU A 87 -8.64 5.13 11.28
CA GLU A 87 -10.05 5.30 11.69
C GLU A 87 -10.66 6.59 11.19
N LEU A 88 -12.00 6.66 11.20
CA LEU A 88 -12.68 7.95 11.15
C LEU A 88 -12.53 8.61 12.54
N PRO A 89 -11.84 9.76 12.66
CA PRO A 89 -11.62 10.40 13.94
C PRO A 89 -12.95 10.84 14.56
N GLN A 90 -13.11 10.60 15.87
CA GLN A 90 -14.25 11.10 16.62
C GLN A 90 -14.06 12.61 16.90
N GLY A 91 -14.73 13.48 16.13
CA GLY A 91 -14.66 14.94 16.34
C GLY A 91 -14.90 15.78 15.08
N LYS A 92 -14.47 17.05 15.12
CA LYS A 92 -14.64 18.04 14.03
C LYS A 92 -13.68 17.85 12.85
N THR A 93 -12.77 16.88 12.90
CA THR A 93 -11.83 16.61 11.81
C THR A 93 -12.56 15.82 10.73
N ALA A 94 -12.87 16.47 9.61
CA ALA A 94 -13.40 15.77 8.44
C ALA A 94 -12.29 14.97 7.76
N GLY A 95 -12.46 13.66 7.64
CA GLY A 95 -11.57 12.78 6.86
C GLY A 95 -11.03 11.59 7.64
N TRP A 96 -10.68 10.52 6.93
CA TRP A 96 -10.09 9.32 7.53
C TRP A 96 -8.70 9.63 8.05
N TYR A 97 -8.38 9.25 9.28
CA TYR A 97 -7.10 9.53 9.90
C TYR A 97 -6.22 8.28 9.88
N LEU A 98 -5.01 8.41 9.34
CA LEU A 98 -4.00 7.35 9.35
C LEU A 98 -2.76 7.83 10.12
N ALA A 99 -2.35 7.06 11.12
CA ALA A 99 -1.09 7.22 11.83
C ALA A 99 -0.24 5.96 11.70
N VAL A 100 1.04 6.17 11.43
CA VAL A 100 2.03 5.12 11.22
C VAL A 100 3.24 5.41 12.08
N GLU A 101 3.84 4.38 12.66
CA GLU A 101 5.06 4.48 13.45
C GLU A 101 6.18 5.18 12.66
N GLY A 102 6.92 6.06 13.33
CA GLY A 102 7.96 6.88 12.69
C GLY A 102 7.41 8.00 11.78
N CYS A 103 6.09 8.16 11.67
CA CYS A 103 5.44 9.17 10.86
C CYS A 103 4.50 10.04 11.71
N ARG A 104 4.31 11.30 11.31
CA ARG A 104 3.17 12.08 11.80
C ARG A 104 1.91 11.55 11.14
N GLY A 105 0.88 11.24 11.93
CA GLY A 105 -0.43 10.89 11.39
C GLY A 105 -1.12 12.09 10.71
N GLU A 106 -1.90 11.81 9.68
CA GLU A 106 -2.57 12.85 8.90
C GLU A 106 -3.94 12.39 8.37
N PRO A 107 -4.85 13.34 8.10
CA PRO A 107 -6.08 13.05 7.37
C PRO A 107 -5.76 12.64 5.93
N ILE A 108 -6.36 11.55 5.48
CA ILE A 108 -6.24 11.04 4.12
C ILE A 108 -7.62 10.64 3.58
N ASP A 109 -7.69 10.43 2.25
CA ASP A 109 -8.87 9.85 1.63
C ASP A 109 -9.01 8.36 2.07
N PRO A 110 -10.19 7.92 2.55
CA PRO A 110 -10.39 6.53 2.99
C PRO A 110 -10.24 5.50 1.87
N GLY A 111 -10.44 5.90 0.62
CA GLY A 111 -10.23 5.11 -0.59
C GLY A 111 -8.81 5.20 -1.14
N GLN A 112 -7.91 5.99 -0.53
CA GLN A 112 -6.51 6.03 -0.95
C GLN A 112 -5.85 4.68 -0.73
N TYR A 113 -5.28 4.12 -1.79
CA TYR A 113 -4.53 2.88 -1.72
C TYR A 113 -3.15 3.08 -1.09
N ILE A 114 -2.90 2.37 0.00
CA ILE A 114 -1.67 2.35 0.79
C ILE A 114 -0.98 1.00 0.58
N ALA A 115 0.34 1.01 0.46
CA ALA A 115 1.14 -0.21 0.31
C ALA A 115 1.28 -0.92 1.67
N ARG A 116 0.44 -1.93 1.91
CA ARG A 116 0.50 -2.80 3.08
C ARG A 116 1.50 -3.92 2.81
N ARG A 117 2.55 -4.02 3.62
CA ARG A 117 3.54 -5.08 3.57
C ARG A 117 2.91 -6.42 3.92
N ILE A 118 3.23 -7.42 3.12
CA ILE A 118 2.92 -8.83 3.37
C ILE A 118 4.24 -9.54 3.63
N ALA A 119 4.31 -10.25 4.77
CA ALA A 119 5.51 -10.87 5.32
C ALA A 119 6.22 -11.80 4.33
#